data_AF-A0A4W4E2T6-F1
#
_entry.id   AF-A0A4W4E2T6-F1
#
_cell.length_a   1.000
_cell.length_b   1.000
_cell.length_c   1.000
_cell.angle_alpha   90.00
_cell.angle_beta   90.00
_cell.angle_gamma   90.00
#
_symmetry.space_group_name_H-M   'P 1'
#
loop_
_entity.id
_entity.type
_entity.pdbx_description
1 polymer ?
#
loop_
_entity_poly.entity_id
_entity_poly.type
_entity_poly.pdbx_seq_one_letter_code
_entity_poly.pdbx_strand_id
1 'polypeptide(L)'
;MTVRKGKKLTISIQEHMAIDVCPGPIRPIRQISAYFPRLSPTGEPISPNPAASLSAHSPGGGASGVGSSGLLSPLQSGARGGGGTLSLSSSVDTSVDIQSSDSDDCTALGTLEFELHYERATSSLHCTILRAKGLKPMDFNGLADPYVKLHLLPGACKANKLKTKTVRNSLNPVWNETLTYIGITEEDMHRKTLRLSVCDEDKLTHNEFIGESRVALKRVKPDQTKRFYTCLEHPPPWENEQLQCLEERGRLLLSLLFLPPPTEGDKEGRHGGLYVGVQRCAHLAAMDVNGFSDPYVKTYLKPDVQKKSKHKTAVIKKTLNPEFNEEFFYEISLSELVRKTLEVTVWDYDLGRSNDFIGGVCLSCQSQGDALRHWMDCLRNKGQKVERWHVLTNELPQSTGQE
;
A
#
# COMPACT_ATOMS: atom_id res chain seq x y z
N MET A 1 41.33 -56.47 13.00
CA MET A 1 41.48 -55.37 12.03
C MET A 1 41.09 -54.06 12.71
N THR A 2 42.07 -53.20 12.98
CA THR A 2 41.93 -51.90 13.66
C THR A 2 41.59 -50.80 12.64
N VAL A 3 40.47 -50.10 12.82
CA VAL A 3 40.11 -48.94 12.00
C VAL A 3 40.32 -47.65 12.79
N ARG A 4 41.10 -46.75 12.19
CA ARG A 4 41.67 -45.53 12.77
C ARG A 4 40.65 -44.38 12.84
N LYS A 5 40.67 -43.64 13.94
CA LYS A 5 40.00 -42.33 14.12
C LYS A 5 40.60 -41.28 13.19
N GLY A 6 39.75 -40.61 12.40
CA GLY A 6 40.10 -39.44 11.59
C GLY A 6 40.24 -38.18 12.45
N LYS A 7 41.31 -37.41 12.19
CA LYS A 7 41.70 -36.16 12.89
C LYS A 7 40.79 -34.99 12.49
N LYS A 8 40.46 -34.14 13.48
CA LYS A 8 39.97 -32.77 13.28
C LYS A 8 41.05 -31.92 12.60
N LEU A 9 40.69 -31.21 11.53
CA LEU A 9 41.49 -30.13 10.97
C LEU A 9 41.01 -28.81 11.59
N THR A 10 41.86 -28.21 12.43
CA THR A 10 41.77 -26.82 12.88
C THR A 10 42.32 -25.93 11.77
N ILE A 11 41.49 -25.03 11.23
CA ILE A 11 41.92 -23.97 10.31
C ILE A 11 42.36 -22.78 11.15
N SER A 12 43.64 -22.45 11.06
CA SER A 12 44.24 -21.24 11.65
C SER A 12 43.88 -20.04 10.80
N ILE A 13 43.38 -18.97 11.42
CA ILE A 13 43.14 -17.68 10.78
C ILE A 13 44.51 -17.02 10.60
N GLN A 14 44.94 -16.86 9.35
CA GLN A 14 46.16 -16.17 8.97
C GLN A 14 45.80 -14.86 8.26
N GLU A 15 46.64 -13.86 8.46
CA GLU A 15 46.40 -12.42 8.39
C GLU A 15 45.89 -11.88 7.03
N HIS A 16 45.14 -10.78 7.13
CA HIS A 16 44.67 -9.97 6.00
C HIS A 16 45.86 -9.40 5.20
N MET A 17 45.93 -9.71 3.91
CA MET A 17 46.73 -8.95 2.97
C MET A 17 46.04 -7.60 2.71
N ALA A 18 46.72 -6.51 3.07
CA ALA A 18 46.34 -5.17 2.66
C ALA A 18 46.59 -5.03 1.14
N ILE A 19 45.57 -4.59 0.40
CA ILE A 19 45.74 -4.14 -0.99
C ILE A 19 46.30 -2.72 -0.90
N ASP A 20 47.53 -2.56 -1.34
CA ASP A 20 48.21 -1.27 -1.44
C ASP A 20 47.64 -0.51 -2.65
N VAL A 21 46.79 0.48 -2.40
CA VAL A 21 46.23 1.35 -3.45
C VAL A 21 46.92 2.70 -3.33
N CYS A 22 47.88 2.97 -4.21
CA CYS A 22 48.57 4.26 -4.29
C CYS A 22 47.54 5.39 -4.53
N PRO A 23 47.35 6.35 -3.62
CA PRO A 23 46.53 7.52 -3.91
C PRO A 23 47.35 8.48 -4.76
N GLY A 24 47.03 8.58 -6.05
CA GLY A 24 47.50 9.69 -6.88
C GLY A 24 47.01 11.05 -6.32
N PRO A 25 47.64 12.18 -6.71
CA PRO A 25 47.32 13.48 -6.14
C PRO A 25 45.88 13.88 -6.43
N ILE A 26 45.11 14.12 -5.35
CA ILE A 26 43.73 14.60 -5.39
C ILE A 26 43.74 16.02 -5.96
N ARG A 27 43.17 16.20 -7.16
CA ARG A 27 42.95 17.54 -7.72
C ARG A 27 41.78 18.22 -6.98
N PRO A 28 41.81 19.53 -6.71
CA PRO A 28 40.72 20.22 -6.05
C PRO A 28 39.41 20.07 -6.84
N ILE A 29 38.34 19.67 -6.14
CA ILE A 29 36.99 19.62 -6.69
C ILE A 29 36.53 21.05 -6.95
N ARG A 30 36.16 21.37 -8.20
CA ARG A 30 35.63 22.69 -8.55
C ARG A 30 34.31 22.94 -7.82
N GLN A 31 34.17 24.09 -7.17
CA GLN A 31 32.91 24.48 -6.54
C GLN A 31 31.81 24.66 -7.59
N ILE A 32 30.57 24.33 -7.21
CA ILE A 32 29.37 24.35 -8.05
C ILE A 32 29.15 25.73 -8.72
N SER A 33 29.65 26.80 -8.12
CA SER A 33 29.62 28.17 -8.66
C SER A 33 30.37 28.35 -9.99
N ALA A 34 31.21 27.41 -10.41
CA ALA A 34 31.92 27.45 -11.68
C ALA A 34 31.06 27.05 -12.90
N TYR A 35 29.84 26.54 -12.67
CA TYR A 35 28.91 26.09 -13.72
C TYR A 35 27.74 27.05 -13.98
N PHE A 36 27.67 28.18 -13.27
CA PHE A 36 26.67 29.21 -13.51
C PHE A 36 27.27 30.39 -14.30
N PRO A 37 26.69 30.80 -15.44
CA PRO A 37 27.13 32.00 -16.16
C PRO A 37 26.96 33.24 -15.28
N ARG A 38 28.05 33.97 -15.02
CA ARG A 38 28.02 35.29 -14.39
C ARG A 38 27.46 36.30 -15.40
N LEU A 39 26.19 36.67 -15.27
CA LEU A 39 25.66 37.85 -15.96
C LEU A 39 26.29 39.09 -15.33
N SER A 40 27.11 39.80 -16.11
CA SER A 40 27.65 41.11 -15.76
C SER A 40 26.68 42.19 -16.27
N PRO A 41 26.30 43.20 -15.46
CA PRO A 41 25.36 44.23 -15.90
C PRO A 41 26.12 45.44 -16.44
N THR A 42 26.14 45.64 -17.76
CA THR A 42 26.56 46.91 -18.37
C THR A 42 25.92 47.12 -19.75
N GLY A 43 25.09 48.17 -19.86
CA GLY A 43 24.78 49.04 -21.03
C GLY A 43 24.20 48.38 -22.29
N GLU A 44 23.26 48.93 -23.08
CA GLU A 44 22.56 50.21 -23.19
C GLU A 44 21.29 49.96 -24.05
N PRO A 45 20.29 50.87 -24.07
CA PRO A 45 19.04 50.66 -24.79
C PRO A 45 19.13 51.10 -26.27
N ILE A 46 18.69 50.24 -27.18
CA ILE A 46 18.47 50.61 -28.60
C ILE A 46 16.98 50.59 -28.89
N SER A 47 16.45 51.78 -29.22
CA SER A 47 15.11 52.02 -29.77
C SER A 47 14.87 51.25 -31.07
N PRO A 48 13.60 51.02 -31.44
CA PRO A 48 13.26 51.11 -32.85
C PRO A 48 11.99 51.93 -33.10
N ASN A 49 11.99 52.64 -34.22
CA ASN A 49 10.83 53.23 -34.89
C ASN A 49 11.15 53.17 -36.41
N PRO A 50 10.20 53.35 -37.34
CA PRO A 50 8.96 52.61 -37.60
C PRO A 50 8.84 52.18 -39.09
N ALA A 51 7.64 51.74 -39.51
CA ALA A 51 7.15 51.44 -40.87
C ALA A 51 7.55 50.05 -41.42
N ALA A 52 6.71 49.29 -42.13
CA ALA A 52 5.50 49.54 -42.91
C ALA A 52 4.68 48.20 -42.91
N SER A 53 3.45 48.00 -43.38
CA SER A 53 2.50 48.74 -44.21
C SER A 53 1.25 47.84 -44.40
N LEU A 54 0.05 48.45 -44.40
CA LEU A 54 -1.16 48.15 -45.21
C LEU A 54 -1.86 46.79 -44.98
N SER A 55 -3.18 46.61 -44.99
CA SER A 55 -4.42 47.38 -45.20
C SER A 55 -5.56 46.38 -44.83
N ALA A 56 -6.73 46.73 -44.29
CA ALA A 56 -7.83 47.41 -44.97
C ALA A 56 -9.00 47.76 -44.01
N HIS A 57 -9.58 48.93 -44.29
CA HIS A 57 -10.93 49.47 -44.03
C HIS A 57 -12.10 48.46 -44.13
N SER A 58 -13.32 48.59 -43.57
CA SER A 58 -14.12 49.52 -42.72
C SER A 58 -15.55 48.87 -42.60
N PRO A 59 -16.66 49.54 -42.18
CA PRO A 59 -17.02 50.00 -40.83
C PRO A 59 -18.49 49.67 -40.39
N GLY A 60 -18.84 50.04 -39.13
CA GLY A 60 -20.20 50.45 -38.67
C GLY A 60 -21.16 49.33 -38.26
N GLY A 61 -22.05 49.45 -37.27
CA GLY A 61 -22.48 50.57 -36.41
C GLY A 61 -23.93 50.35 -35.93
N GLY A 62 -24.20 50.65 -34.65
CA GLY A 62 -25.53 50.89 -34.04
C GLY A 62 -26.32 49.66 -33.59
N ALA A 63 -27.31 49.72 -32.68
CA ALA A 63 -27.72 50.65 -31.61
C ALA A 63 -29.03 50.05 -31.03
N SER A 64 -29.36 50.38 -29.78
CA SER A 64 -30.72 50.34 -29.14
C SER A 64 -31.39 48.97 -28.91
N GLY A 65 -32.09 48.70 -27.80
CA GLY A 65 -32.41 49.49 -26.61
C GLY A 65 -33.55 48.84 -25.79
N VAL A 66 -33.69 49.32 -24.54
CA VAL A 66 -34.91 49.49 -23.71
C VAL A 66 -35.67 48.22 -23.28
N GLY A 67 -35.80 47.87 -22.00
CA GLY A 67 -36.55 48.49 -20.88
C GLY A 67 -37.21 47.31 -20.13
N SER A 68 -37.62 47.28 -18.87
CA SER A 68 -38.18 48.22 -17.88
C SER A 68 -38.32 47.35 -16.60
N SER A 69 -38.25 47.75 -15.34
CA SER A 69 -39.15 48.63 -14.56
C SER A 69 -38.70 48.49 -13.09
N GLY A 70 -38.56 49.58 -12.31
CA GLY A 70 -39.46 49.88 -11.18
C GLY A 70 -39.04 49.20 -9.86
N LEU A 71 -39.03 49.79 -8.66
CA LEU A 71 -39.73 50.94 -8.07
C LEU A 71 -39.03 51.31 -6.72
N LEU A 72 -39.01 52.62 -6.38
CA LEU A 72 -39.34 53.28 -5.09
C LEU A 72 -38.71 52.75 -3.77
N SER A 73 -38.26 53.47 -2.74
CA SER A 73 -38.23 54.86 -2.20
C SER A 73 -37.70 54.72 -0.73
N PRO A 74 -37.72 55.73 0.19
CA PRO A 74 -36.97 56.98 0.20
C PRO A 74 -36.30 57.34 1.58
N LEU A 75 -35.57 58.47 1.60
CA LEU A 75 -35.44 59.50 2.67
C LEU A 75 -35.18 59.08 4.14
N GLN A 76 -34.08 59.55 4.74
CA GLN A 76 -34.16 60.72 5.64
C GLN A 76 -32.79 61.31 6.05
N SER A 77 -32.86 62.63 6.22
CA SER A 77 -31.86 63.63 6.49
C SER A 77 -31.75 64.01 7.97
N GLY A 78 -30.57 64.48 8.39
CA GLY A 78 -30.38 65.36 9.55
C GLY A 78 -28.90 65.33 9.98
N ALA A 79 -28.09 66.38 10.12
CA ALA A 79 -28.08 67.83 9.89
C ALA A 79 -27.25 68.45 11.05
N ARG A 80 -26.25 69.27 10.68
CA ARG A 80 -25.61 70.37 11.45
C ARG A 80 -24.68 69.97 12.62
N GLY A 81 -23.50 70.58 12.79
CA GLY A 81 -22.84 71.66 12.04
C GLY A 81 -21.61 72.23 12.78
N GLY A 82 -20.81 73.02 12.04
CA GLY A 82 -19.77 73.96 12.51
C GLY A 82 -18.43 73.34 12.90
N GLY A 83 -17.25 73.71 12.37
CA GLY A 83 -16.81 74.88 11.61
C GLY A 83 -15.49 75.37 12.21
N GLY A 84 -14.39 75.44 11.43
CA GLY A 84 -13.18 76.16 11.84
C GLY A 84 -11.83 75.59 11.40
N THR A 85 -11.33 76.13 10.27
CA THR A 85 -9.93 76.54 10.00
C THR A 85 -8.78 75.52 9.89
N LEU A 86 -8.41 75.25 8.63
CA LEU A 86 -7.10 75.42 7.97
C LEU A 86 -5.81 75.02 8.70
N SER A 87 -5.16 73.97 8.20
CA SER A 87 -3.72 73.99 7.91
C SER A 87 -3.36 72.96 6.82
N LEU A 88 -2.70 73.45 5.78
CA LEU A 88 -2.15 72.69 4.66
C LEU A 88 -1.03 71.75 5.14
N SER A 89 -1.07 70.49 4.70
CA SER A 89 0.14 69.79 4.27
C SER A 89 -0.22 68.67 3.30
N SER A 90 0.29 68.85 2.09
CA SER A 90 0.39 67.92 0.96
C SER A 90 0.60 66.45 1.31
N SER A 91 -0.10 65.55 0.60
CA SER A 91 0.50 64.38 -0.04
C SER A 91 -0.47 63.80 -1.07
N VAL A 92 0.06 63.60 -2.26
CA VAL A 92 -0.63 63.08 -3.45
C VAL A 92 -0.99 61.61 -3.28
N ASP A 93 -2.24 61.31 -3.58
CA ASP A 93 -2.84 59.99 -3.63
C ASP A 93 -2.33 59.26 -4.89
N THR A 94 -1.50 58.24 -4.71
CA THR A 94 -1.13 57.33 -5.80
C THR A 94 -1.96 56.08 -5.61
N SER A 95 -3.06 56.00 -6.36
CA SER A 95 -3.88 54.82 -6.51
C SER A 95 -3.02 53.69 -7.07
N VAL A 96 -2.60 52.79 -6.19
CA VAL A 96 -1.98 51.52 -6.57
C VAL A 96 -3.15 50.60 -6.93
N ASP A 97 -3.37 50.40 -8.22
CA ASP A 97 -4.16 49.26 -8.71
C ASP A 97 -3.40 47.99 -8.34
N ILE A 98 -3.67 47.48 -7.12
CA ILE A 98 -3.31 46.13 -6.74
C ILE A 98 -4.21 45.24 -7.59
N GLN A 99 -3.68 44.76 -8.71
CA GLN A 99 -4.19 43.55 -9.36
C GLN A 99 -4.10 42.43 -8.33
N SER A 100 -5.19 42.23 -7.59
CA SER A 100 -5.45 41.00 -6.85
C SER A 100 -5.72 39.90 -7.88
N SER A 101 -4.65 39.34 -8.44
CA SER A 101 -4.71 38.00 -9.01
C SER A 101 -4.84 37.00 -7.86
N ASP A 102 -6.01 36.97 -7.25
CA ASP A 102 -6.52 35.75 -6.62
C ASP A 102 -6.83 34.77 -7.76
N SER A 103 -6.01 33.74 -7.92
CA SER A 103 -6.51 32.45 -8.39
C SER A 103 -5.75 31.35 -7.67
N ASP A 104 -6.41 30.78 -6.67
CA ASP A 104 -6.04 29.59 -5.90
C ASP A 104 -6.00 28.31 -6.78
N ASP A 105 -5.43 28.37 -7.98
CA ASP A 105 -5.38 27.24 -8.94
C ASP A 105 -4.21 26.27 -8.68
N CYS A 106 -3.34 26.54 -7.70
CA CYS A 106 -2.12 25.75 -7.48
C CYS A 106 -2.25 24.67 -6.39
N THR A 107 -3.37 24.59 -5.66
CA THR A 107 -3.54 23.65 -4.52
C THR A 107 -4.43 22.43 -4.83
N ALA A 108 -5.15 22.41 -5.95
CA ALA A 108 -6.03 21.29 -6.29
C ALA A 108 -5.26 20.20 -7.05
N LEU A 109 -5.01 19.05 -6.39
CA LEU A 109 -4.32 17.90 -6.99
C LEU A 109 -5.24 17.04 -7.89
N GLY A 110 -6.53 17.38 -7.95
CA GLY A 110 -7.58 16.67 -8.66
C GLY A 110 -8.48 15.84 -7.73
N THR A 111 -9.40 15.11 -8.34
CA THR A 111 -10.35 14.23 -7.64
C THR A 111 -10.25 12.80 -8.14
N LEU A 112 -10.48 11.83 -7.25
CA LEU A 112 -10.48 10.41 -7.54
C LEU A 112 -11.85 9.81 -7.21
N GLU A 113 -12.36 8.98 -8.12
CA GLU A 113 -13.61 8.25 -7.99
C GLU A 113 -13.34 6.74 -8.04
N PHE A 114 -13.83 6.02 -7.03
CA PHE A 114 -13.61 4.58 -6.89
C PHE A 114 -14.71 3.92 -6.06
N GLU A 115 -14.80 2.60 -6.15
CA GLU A 115 -15.76 1.78 -5.42
C GLU A 115 -15.02 0.70 -4.62
N LEU A 116 -15.49 0.45 -3.39
CA LEU A 116 -15.01 -0.63 -2.54
C LEU A 116 -16.15 -1.61 -2.26
N HIS A 117 -15.87 -2.90 -2.42
CA HIS A 117 -16.80 -3.98 -2.10
C HIS A 117 -16.04 -5.07 -1.33
N TYR A 118 -16.45 -5.29 -0.07
CA TYR A 118 -15.89 -6.37 0.75
C TYR A 118 -16.81 -7.58 0.68
N GLU A 119 -16.37 -8.63 0.00
CA GLU A 119 -17.08 -9.90 -0.08
C GLU A 119 -16.68 -10.79 1.10
N ARG A 120 -17.60 -10.93 2.05
CA ARG A 120 -17.34 -11.62 3.31
C ARG A 120 -17.08 -13.11 3.10
N ALA A 121 -17.82 -13.72 2.18
CA ALA A 121 -17.77 -15.16 1.91
C ALA A 121 -16.37 -15.62 1.45
N THR A 122 -15.67 -14.79 0.67
CA THR A 122 -14.34 -15.10 0.13
C THR A 122 -13.21 -14.39 0.86
N SER A 123 -13.53 -13.52 1.84
CA SER A 123 -12.58 -12.62 2.49
C SER A 123 -11.80 -11.77 1.48
N SER A 124 -12.51 -11.21 0.50
CA SER A 124 -11.91 -10.43 -0.60
C SER A 124 -12.37 -8.99 -0.55
N LEU A 125 -11.44 -8.06 -0.69
CA LEU A 125 -11.73 -6.63 -0.86
C LEU A 125 -11.47 -6.24 -2.31
N HIS A 126 -12.56 -6.00 -3.05
CA HIS A 126 -12.52 -5.50 -4.41
C HIS A 126 -12.45 -3.97 -4.39
N CYS A 127 -11.44 -3.44 -5.06
CA CYS A 127 -11.21 -2.01 -5.21
C CYS A 127 -11.32 -1.65 -6.69
N THR A 128 -12.47 -1.12 -7.10
CA THR A 128 -12.73 -0.70 -8.47
C THR A 128 -12.35 0.77 -8.64
N ILE A 129 -11.25 1.03 -9.34
CA ILE A 129 -10.76 2.37 -9.63
C ILE A 129 -11.43 2.85 -10.91
N LEU A 130 -12.29 3.86 -10.80
CA LEU A 130 -13.13 4.29 -11.92
C LEU A 130 -12.41 5.34 -12.75
N ARG A 131 -12.17 6.52 -12.18
CA ARG A 131 -11.57 7.66 -12.90
C ARG A 131 -11.02 8.70 -11.95
N ALA A 132 -10.17 9.58 -12.49
CA ALA A 132 -9.82 10.85 -11.86
C ALA A 132 -10.23 12.02 -12.75
N LYS A 133 -10.34 13.22 -12.15
CA LYS A 133 -10.63 14.45 -12.88
C LYS A 133 -9.78 15.60 -12.37
N GLY A 134 -9.34 16.45 -13.30
CA GLY A 134 -8.56 17.65 -13.01
C GLY A 134 -7.26 17.35 -12.27
N LEU A 135 -6.56 16.28 -12.66
CA LEU A 135 -5.25 15.99 -12.09
C LEU A 135 -4.28 17.13 -12.36
N LYS A 136 -3.34 17.34 -11.44
CA LYS A 136 -2.24 18.28 -11.64
C LYS A 136 -1.37 17.84 -12.83
N PRO A 137 -1.07 18.74 -13.79
CA PRO A 137 -0.07 18.48 -14.83
C PRO A 137 1.31 18.22 -14.21
N MET A 138 1.97 17.17 -14.66
CA MET A 138 3.29 16.76 -14.18
C MET A 138 4.32 16.72 -15.31
N ASP A 139 3.87 16.46 -16.54
CA ASP A 139 4.71 16.45 -17.73
C ASP A 139 4.89 17.85 -18.35
N PHE A 140 6.00 18.04 -19.08
CA PHE A 140 6.28 19.26 -19.85
C PHE A 140 5.24 19.58 -20.93
N ASN A 141 4.47 18.58 -21.36
CA ASN A 141 3.39 18.75 -22.33
C ASN A 141 2.09 19.31 -21.70
N GLY A 142 2.09 19.57 -20.38
CA GLY A 142 0.93 20.04 -19.65
C GLY A 142 -0.10 18.94 -19.33
N LEU A 143 0.28 17.66 -19.43
CA LEU A 143 -0.53 16.49 -19.12
C LEU A 143 0.16 15.63 -18.04
N ALA A 144 -0.24 14.36 -17.93
CA ALA A 144 0.37 13.34 -17.10
C ALA A 144 0.06 11.95 -17.71
N ASP A 145 0.83 10.94 -17.32
CA ASP A 145 0.60 9.51 -17.54
C ASP A 145 0.13 8.83 -16.23
N PRO A 146 -1.10 9.11 -15.72
CA PRO A 146 -1.50 8.70 -14.39
C PRO A 146 -1.82 7.20 -14.23
N TYR A 147 -1.48 6.69 -13.06
CA TYR A 147 -1.91 5.39 -12.53
C TYR A 147 -2.14 5.47 -11.01
N VAL A 148 -2.84 4.48 -10.45
CA VAL A 148 -3.15 4.43 -9.01
C VAL A 148 -2.46 3.24 -8.34
N LYS A 149 -1.74 3.50 -7.25
CA LYS A 149 -1.17 2.48 -6.35
C LYS A 149 -2.06 2.32 -5.13
N LEU A 150 -2.35 1.08 -4.74
CA LEU A 150 -3.11 0.74 -3.55
C LEU A 150 -2.18 0.11 -2.50
N HIS A 151 -2.34 0.53 -1.26
CA HIS A 151 -1.68 -0.07 -0.10
C HIS A 151 -2.67 -0.22 1.06
N LEU A 152 -2.57 -1.32 1.79
CA LEU A 152 -3.28 -1.52 3.06
C LEU A 152 -2.37 -1.11 4.21
N LEU A 153 -2.86 -0.19 5.05
CA LEU A 153 -2.15 0.34 6.21
C LEU A 153 -2.86 -0.09 7.51
N PRO A 154 -2.14 -0.46 8.59
CA PRO A 154 -0.71 -0.74 8.62
C PRO A 154 -0.37 -2.04 7.86
N GLY A 155 0.92 -2.23 7.58
CA GLY A 155 1.43 -3.43 6.90
C GLY A 155 1.59 -3.29 5.39
N ALA A 156 1.80 -2.07 4.88
CA ALA A 156 2.14 -1.88 3.47
C ALA A 156 3.48 -2.56 3.17
N CYS A 157 3.49 -3.44 2.17
CA CYS A 157 4.68 -4.11 1.71
C CYS A 157 4.62 -4.29 0.19
N LYS A 158 5.74 -4.67 -0.42
CA LYS A 158 5.79 -4.87 -1.88
C LYS A 158 4.79 -5.96 -2.33
N ALA A 159 4.58 -6.98 -1.51
CA ALA A 159 3.73 -8.12 -1.82
C ALA A 159 2.23 -7.82 -1.83
N ASN A 160 1.79 -6.80 -1.09
CA ASN A 160 0.39 -6.35 -1.03
C ASN A 160 0.19 -5.00 -1.74
N LYS A 161 1.13 -4.56 -2.57
CA LYS A 161 0.93 -3.39 -3.42
C LYS A 161 0.18 -3.80 -4.69
N LEU A 162 -0.96 -3.18 -4.94
CA LEU A 162 -1.68 -3.30 -6.21
C LEU A 162 -1.51 -2.01 -7.00
N LYS A 163 -1.52 -2.11 -8.34
CA LYS A 163 -1.35 -0.95 -9.24
C LYS A 163 -2.27 -1.12 -10.44
N THR A 164 -2.95 -0.05 -10.85
CA THR A 164 -3.71 0.00 -12.10
C THR A 164 -2.79 0.11 -13.31
N LYS A 165 -3.36 -0.10 -14.49
CA LYS A 165 -2.75 0.33 -15.75
C LYS A 165 -2.53 1.84 -15.76
N THR A 166 -1.52 2.25 -16.49
CA THR A 166 -1.22 3.66 -16.79
C THR A 166 -2.10 4.13 -17.94
N VAL A 167 -2.77 5.27 -17.76
CA VAL A 167 -3.45 5.98 -18.85
C VAL A 167 -2.54 7.10 -19.29
N ARG A 168 -2.24 7.21 -20.58
CA ARG A 168 -1.26 8.20 -21.05
C ARG A 168 -1.87 9.55 -21.39
N ASN A 169 -1.10 10.62 -21.19
CA ASN A 169 -1.38 11.98 -21.62
C ASN A 169 -2.79 12.44 -21.25
N SER A 170 -3.19 12.30 -19.99
CA SER A 170 -4.53 12.64 -19.53
C SER A 170 -4.56 13.15 -18.10
N LEU A 171 -5.24 14.29 -17.91
CA LEU A 171 -5.59 14.82 -16.59
C LEU A 171 -6.97 14.34 -16.10
N ASN A 172 -7.68 13.58 -16.93
CA ASN A 172 -9.00 13.02 -16.64
C ASN A 172 -9.05 11.52 -17.00
N PRO A 173 -8.13 10.71 -16.43
CA PRO A 173 -8.03 9.30 -16.80
C PRO A 173 -9.26 8.51 -16.35
N VAL A 174 -9.63 7.51 -17.16
CA VAL A 174 -10.67 6.52 -16.84
C VAL A 174 -10.00 5.15 -16.87
N TRP A 175 -9.94 4.47 -15.71
CA TRP A 175 -9.34 3.15 -15.58
C TRP A 175 -10.38 2.04 -15.66
N ASN A 176 -11.50 2.19 -14.94
CA ASN A 176 -12.52 1.13 -14.75
C ASN A 176 -11.89 -0.24 -14.43
N GLU A 177 -10.89 -0.24 -13.55
CA GLU A 177 -10.08 -1.41 -13.26
C GLU A 177 -10.33 -1.89 -11.82
N THR A 178 -10.58 -3.18 -11.64
CA THR A 178 -10.79 -3.78 -10.32
C THR A 178 -9.54 -4.50 -9.84
N LEU A 179 -8.97 -4.02 -8.74
CA LEU A 179 -7.84 -4.62 -8.04
C LEU A 179 -8.37 -5.32 -6.78
N THR A 180 -7.99 -6.58 -6.56
CA THR A 180 -8.56 -7.40 -5.48
C THR A 180 -7.50 -7.79 -4.47
N TYR A 181 -7.76 -7.47 -3.20
CA TYR A 181 -7.03 -8.02 -2.07
C TYR A 181 -7.70 -9.29 -1.57
N ILE A 182 -6.91 -10.34 -1.36
CA ILE A 182 -7.44 -11.63 -0.89
C ILE A 182 -6.98 -11.93 0.55
N GLY A 183 -7.85 -12.56 1.34
CA GLY A 183 -7.57 -12.88 2.73
C GLY A 183 -7.70 -11.69 3.67
N ILE A 184 -8.53 -10.72 3.30
CA ILE A 184 -8.87 -9.58 4.16
C ILE A 184 -9.95 -10.04 5.15
N THR A 185 -9.57 -10.13 6.41
CA THR A 185 -10.46 -10.58 7.48
C THR A 185 -11.36 -9.44 7.95
N GLU A 186 -12.41 -9.80 8.69
CA GLU A 186 -13.24 -8.82 9.41
C GLU A 186 -12.37 -7.92 10.30
N GLU A 187 -11.38 -8.48 10.99
CA GLU A 187 -10.50 -7.70 11.86
C GLU A 187 -9.72 -6.64 11.06
N ASP A 188 -9.23 -7.00 9.88
CA ASP A 188 -8.58 -6.05 8.97
C ASP A 188 -9.54 -4.93 8.55
N MET A 189 -10.80 -5.26 8.25
CA MET A 189 -11.81 -4.24 7.91
C MET A 189 -12.02 -3.23 9.05
N HIS A 190 -11.87 -3.63 10.31
CA HIS A 190 -12.01 -2.73 11.46
C HIS A 190 -10.76 -1.86 11.70
N ARG A 191 -9.58 -2.41 11.46
CA ARG A 191 -8.30 -1.78 11.84
C ARG A 191 -7.57 -1.07 10.71
N LYS A 192 -7.73 -1.53 9.46
CA LYS A 192 -6.93 -1.06 8.32
C LYS A 192 -7.53 0.13 7.59
N THR A 193 -6.65 0.85 6.92
CA THR A 193 -6.94 1.96 6.02
C THR A 193 -6.41 1.62 4.63
N LEU A 194 -7.24 1.76 3.60
CA LEU A 194 -6.80 1.70 2.22
C LEU A 194 -6.26 3.06 1.81
N ARG A 195 -5.00 3.09 1.37
CA ARG A 195 -4.37 4.25 0.75
C ARG A 195 -4.38 4.07 -0.76
N LEU A 196 -4.88 5.07 -1.48
CA LEU A 196 -4.87 5.17 -2.93
C LEU A 196 -3.98 6.35 -3.32
N SER A 197 -2.83 6.07 -3.93
CA SER A 197 -1.86 7.10 -4.36
C SER A 197 -1.89 7.21 -5.88
N VAL A 198 -2.23 8.39 -6.38
CA VAL A 198 -2.16 8.70 -7.81
C VAL A 198 -0.75 9.19 -8.12
N CYS A 199 -0.11 8.54 -9.08
CA CYS A 199 1.24 8.86 -9.51
C CYS A 199 1.26 9.03 -11.03
N ASP A 200 2.23 9.81 -11.49
CA ASP A 200 2.61 9.91 -12.88
C ASP A 200 3.67 8.86 -13.24
N GLU A 201 3.53 8.20 -14.39
CA GLU A 201 4.50 7.21 -14.87
C GLU A 201 5.44 7.82 -15.90
N ASP A 202 6.66 8.10 -15.44
CA ASP A 202 7.72 8.53 -16.32
C ASP A 202 8.54 7.36 -16.86
N LYS A 203 8.80 7.39 -18.16
CA LYS A 203 9.65 6.37 -18.80
C LYS A 203 11.14 6.58 -18.59
N LEU A 204 11.56 7.81 -18.29
CA LEU A 204 12.96 8.23 -18.26
C LEU A 204 13.38 8.89 -16.93
N THR A 205 12.42 9.36 -16.14
CA THR A 205 12.60 9.96 -14.81
C THR A 205 11.95 9.10 -13.73
N HIS A 206 12.05 9.54 -12.47
CA HIS A 206 11.40 8.86 -11.37
C HIS A 206 9.92 9.24 -11.33
N ASN A 207 9.02 8.25 -11.39
CA ASN A 207 7.57 8.42 -11.23
C ASN A 207 7.20 9.47 -10.18
N GLU A 208 6.47 10.50 -10.60
CA GLU A 208 6.12 11.61 -9.73
C GLU A 208 4.81 11.36 -8.97
N PHE A 209 4.74 11.84 -7.73
CA PHE A 209 3.54 11.71 -6.92
C PHE A 209 2.60 12.90 -7.19
N ILE A 210 1.36 12.61 -7.55
CA ILE A 210 0.34 13.64 -7.79
C ILE A 210 -0.42 13.95 -6.50
N GLY A 211 -1.00 12.93 -5.87
CA GLY A 211 -1.81 13.08 -4.67
C GLY A 211 -2.35 11.74 -4.16
N GLU A 212 -2.88 11.72 -2.94
CA GLU A 212 -3.45 10.50 -2.35
C GLU A 212 -4.82 10.69 -1.71
N SER A 213 -5.51 9.58 -1.51
CA SER A 213 -6.75 9.48 -0.76
C SER A 213 -6.67 8.29 0.20
N ARG A 214 -7.26 8.44 1.39
CA ARG A 214 -7.26 7.42 2.45
C ARG A 214 -8.67 7.11 2.91
N VAL A 215 -8.98 5.82 2.98
CA VAL A 215 -10.28 5.33 3.44
C VAL A 215 -10.08 4.27 4.51
N ALA A 216 -10.47 4.61 5.75
CA ALA A 216 -10.59 3.61 6.81
C ALA A 216 -11.62 2.55 6.39
N LEU A 217 -11.20 1.28 6.37
CA LEU A 217 -12.02 0.18 5.83
C LEU A 217 -13.31 -0.04 6.61
N LYS A 218 -13.36 0.36 7.88
CA LYS A 218 -14.57 0.33 8.74
C LYS A 218 -15.75 1.12 8.16
N ARG A 219 -15.51 1.99 7.18
CA ARG A 219 -16.55 2.75 6.46
C ARG A 219 -17.25 1.91 5.40
N VAL A 220 -16.73 0.74 5.03
CA VAL A 220 -17.28 -0.19 4.03
C VAL A 220 -18.06 -1.27 4.78
N LYS A 221 -19.33 -1.47 4.42
CA LYS A 221 -20.14 -2.55 4.99
C LYS A 221 -19.89 -3.84 4.21
N PRO A 222 -19.89 -5.01 4.87
CA PRO A 222 -19.79 -6.29 4.18
C PRO A 222 -20.90 -6.45 3.13
N ASP A 223 -20.54 -7.04 2.00
CA ASP A 223 -21.42 -7.41 0.88
C ASP A 223 -22.22 -6.24 0.29
N GLN A 224 -21.69 -5.02 0.46
CA GLN A 224 -22.26 -3.78 -0.08
C GLN A 224 -21.18 -2.96 -0.78
N THR A 225 -21.44 -2.61 -2.04
CA THR A 225 -20.57 -1.70 -2.78
C THR A 225 -20.74 -0.28 -2.26
N LYS A 226 -19.63 0.35 -1.88
CA LYS A 226 -19.60 1.75 -1.47
C LYS A 226 -18.75 2.56 -2.44
N ARG A 227 -19.37 3.56 -3.05
CA ARG A 227 -18.71 4.52 -3.94
C ARG A 227 -18.13 5.70 -3.16
N PHE A 228 -16.94 6.12 -3.56
CA PHE A 228 -16.22 7.24 -2.99
C PHE A 228 -15.89 8.25 -4.09
N TYR A 229 -16.02 9.52 -3.73
CA TYR A 229 -15.58 10.66 -4.52
C TYR A 229 -14.75 11.54 -3.58
N THR A 230 -13.44 11.61 -3.81
CA THR A 230 -12.51 12.26 -2.88
C THR A 230 -11.57 13.22 -3.61
N CYS A 231 -11.30 14.36 -2.99
CA CYS A 231 -10.18 15.21 -3.39
C CYS A 231 -8.86 14.52 -3.07
N LEU A 232 -7.85 14.72 -3.91
CA LEU A 232 -6.50 14.24 -3.67
C LEU A 232 -5.75 15.23 -2.76
N GLU A 233 -5.00 14.68 -1.82
CA GLU A 233 -4.26 15.43 -0.81
C GLU A 233 -2.76 15.14 -0.91
N HIS A 234 -1.93 16.06 -0.41
CA HIS A 234 -0.50 15.82 -0.23
C HIS A 234 -0.27 14.79 0.89
N PRO A 235 0.86 14.05 0.87
CA PRO A 235 1.18 13.12 1.94
C PRO A 235 1.41 13.92 3.24
N PRO A 236 1.01 13.41 4.40
CA PRO A 236 1.31 14.05 5.67
C PRO A 236 2.84 14.15 5.90
N PRO A 237 3.37 15.24 6.50
CA PRO A 237 4.82 15.51 6.56
C PRO A 237 5.67 14.53 7.39
N TRP A 238 5.06 13.61 8.15
CA TRP A 238 5.76 12.82 9.19
C TRP A 238 5.50 11.32 9.15
N GLU A 239 5.01 10.77 8.04
CA GLU A 239 4.87 9.32 7.96
C GLU A 239 6.19 8.65 7.63
N ASN A 240 6.94 8.34 8.69
CA ASN A 240 7.78 7.15 8.67
C ASN A 240 6.85 5.94 8.50
N GLU A 241 6.62 5.54 7.24
CA GLU A 241 5.88 4.32 6.85
C GLU A 241 6.50 3.01 7.40
N GLN A 242 7.54 3.12 8.23
CA GLN A 242 8.32 2.04 8.83
C GLN A 242 8.04 1.83 10.33
N LEU A 243 6.98 2.40 10.91
CA LEU A 243 6.64 2.09 12.30
C LEU A 243 6.22 0.61 12.46
N GLN A 244 7.13 -0.11 13.09
CA GLN A 244 7.21 -1.55 13.34
C GLN A 244 5.98 -2.08 14.10
N CYS A 245 4.90 -2.34 13.37
CA CYS A 245 4.05 -3.49 13.71
C CYS A 245 4.82 -4.75 13.26
N LEU A 246 4.72 -5.87 13.98
CA LEU A 246 5.25 -7.18 13.52
C LEU A 246 5.05 -7.28 12.02
N GLU A 247 6.14 -7.45 11.25
CA GLU A 247 6.07 -7.42 9.79
C GLU A 247 5.03 -8.47 9.36
N GLU A 248 3.88 -8.02 8.84
CA GLU A 248 2.93 -8.92 8.22
C GLU A 248 3.63 -9.52 6.99
N ARG A 249 4.03 -10.78 7.09
CA ARG A 249 4.79 -11.49 6.04
C ARG A 249 3.91 -12.32 5.12
N GLY A 250 2.62 -11.97 5.08
CA GLY A 250 1.61 -12.60 4.28
C GLY A 250 0.54 -13.29 5.10
N ARG A 251 -0.28 -14.09 4.41
CA ARG A 251 -1.50 -14.69 4.97
C ARG A 251 -1.60 -16.13 4.50
N LEU A 252 -2.15 -16.98 5.34
CA LEU A 252 -2.32 -18.42 5.09
C LEU A 252 -3.77 -18.82 5.32
N LEU A 253 -4.40 -19.45 4.34
CA LEU A 253 -5.72 -20.05 4.46
C LEU A 253 -5.58 -21.53 4.86
N LEU A 254 -6.06 -21.84 6.06
CA LEU A 254 -6.08 -23.19 6.61
C LEU A 254 -7.50 -23.72 6.68
N SER A 255 -7.65 -25.03 6.50
CA SER A 255 -8.87 -25.76 6.84
C SER A 255 -8.57 -26.82 7.89
N LEU A 256 -9.45 -26.95 8.88
CA LEU A 256 -9.39 -27.98 9.90
C LEU A 256 -10.67 -28.80 9.87
N LEU A 257 -10.54 -30.12 9.98
CA LEU A 257 -11.66 -31.04 10.13
C LEU A 257 -11.26 -32.11 11.14
N PHE A 258 -12.00 -32.20 12.24
CA PHE A 258 -11.84 -33.31 13.17
C PHE A 258 -12.93 -34.36 12.95
N LEU A 259 -12.52 -35.60 12.67
CA LEU A 259 -13.42 -36.75 12.62
C LEU A 259 -13.26 -37.58 13.91
N PRO A 260 -14.36 -37.88 14.62
CA PRO A 260 -14.29 -38.80 15.75
C PRO A 260 -13.86 -40.21 15.29
N PRO A 261 -13.34 -41.05 16.20
CA PRO A 261 -13.08 -42.45 15.91
C PRO A 261 -14.35 -43.12 15.36
N PRO A 262 -14.22 -44.05 14.40
CA PRO A 262 -15.36 -44.79 13.90
C PRO A 262 -16.04 -45.54 15.05
N THR A 263 -17.35 -45.43 15.12
CA THR A 263 -18.19 -46.22 16.01
C THR A 263 -18.48 -47.58 15.39
N GLU A 264 -18.76 -48.60 16.21
CA GLU A 264 -19.18 -49.90 15.70
C GLU A 264 -20.46 -49.74 14.84
N GLY A 265 -20.33 -49.95 13.53
CA GLY A 265 -21.39 -49.70 12.54
C GLY A 265 -21.02 -48.69 11.44
N ASP A 266 -19.92 -47.94 11.59
CA ASP A 266 -19.40 -47.07 10.53
C ASP A 266 -18.73 -47.88 9.41
N LYS A 267 -18.98 -47.48 8.15
CA LYS A 267 -18.40 -48.12 6.96
C LYS A 267 -16.86 -48.19 7.07
N GLU A 268 -16.30 -49.37 6.80
CA GLU A 268 -14.85 -49.62 6.79
C GLU A 268 -14.11 -48.56 5.97
N GLY A 269 -13.10 -47.93 6.57
CA GLY A 269 -12.19 -46.97 5.92
C GLY A 269 -12.18 -45.54 6.49
N ARG A 270 -13.02 -45.20 7.46
CA ARG A 270 -13.01 -43.87 8.09
C ARG A 270 -12.07 -43.84 9.30
N HIS A 271 -10.89 -43.24 9.12
CA HIS A 271 -9.94 -43.05 10.20
C HIS A 271 -10.30 -41.77 10.99
N GLY A 272 -10.54 -41.91 12.29
CA GLY A 272 -10.75 -40.76 13.18
C GLY A 272 -9.45 -40.00 13.39
N GLY A 273 -9.52 -38.68 13.43
CA GLY A 273 -8.34 -37.83 13.58
C GLY A 273 -8.56 -36.41 13.10
N LEU A 274 -7.47 -35.64 13.10
CA LEU A 274 -7.44 -34.26 12.61
C LEU A 274 -6.93 -34.22 11.18
N TYR A 275 -7.71 -33.64 10.29
CA TYR A 275 -7.32 -33.26 8.95
C TYR A 275 -6.95 -31.77 8.94
N VAL A 276 -5.78 -31.46 8.40
CA VAL A 276 -5.25 -30.11 8.25
C VAL A 276 -5.03 -29.85 6.78
N GLY A 277 -5.91 -29.07 6.16
CA GLY A 277 -5.77 -28.63 4.78
C GLY A 277 -5.01 -27.31 4.70
N VAL A 278 -3.88 -27.32 3.99
CA VAL A 278 -3.12 -26.14 3.60
C VAL A 278 -3.62 -25.72 2.22
N GLN A 279 -4.47 -24.69 2.16
CA GLN A 279 -5.12 -24.32 0.91
C GLN A 279 -4.23 -23.41 0.07
N ARG A 280 -3.94 -22.21 0.57
CA ARG A 280 -3.15 -21.20 -0.16
C ARG A 280 -2.60 -20.13 0.75
N CYS A 281 -1.61 -19.40 0.26
CA CYS A 281 -1.17 -18.15 0.87
C CYS A 281 -1.51 -16.95 -0.01
N ALA A 282 -1.53 -15.77 0.60
CA ALA A 282 -1.68 -14.50 -0.10
C ALA A 282 -0.68 -13.48 0.43
N HIS A 283 -0.12 -12.68 -0.48
CA HIS A 283 0.76 -11.56 -0.19
C HIS A 283 1.98 -11.91 0.68
N LEU A 284 2.60 -13.08 0.43
CA LEU A 284 3.80 -13.49 1.15
C LEU A 284 4.94 -12.48 1.00
N ALA A 285 5.75 -12.31 2.05
CA ALA A 285 6.99 -11.55 1.93
C ALA A 285 7.91 -12.19 0.88
N ALA A 286 8.58 -11.36 0.09
CA ALA A 286 9.59 -11.80 -0.87
C ALA A 286 10.95 -11.91 -0.16
N MET A 287 11.44 -13.14 0.01
CA MET A 287 12.76 -13.38 0.63
C MET A 287 13.88 -13.41 -0.40
N ASP A 288 13.57 -13.73 -1.66
CA ASP A 288 14.54 -13.71 -2.73
C ASP A 288 14.87 -12.30 -3.23
N VAL A 289 16.10 -12.13 -3.71
CA VAL A 289 16.57 -10.94 -4.44
C VAL A 289 15.75 -10.65 -5.71
N ASN A 290 15.09 -11.67 -6.27
CA ASN A 290 14.26 -11.53 -7.46
C ASN A 290 12.90 -10.85 -7.15
N GLY A 291 12.58 -10.62 -5.87
CA GLY A 291 11.34 -10.01 -5.43
C GLY A 291 10.15 -10.97 -5.31
N PHE A 292 10.40 -12.28 -5.27
CA PHE A 292 9.45 -13.37 -5.02
C PHE A 292 9.94 -14.27 -3.89
N SER A 293 9.29 -15.42 -3.73
CA SER A 293 9.71 -16.55 -2.91
C SER A 293 9.33 -17.86 -3.61
N ASP A 294 9.94 -18.96 -3.18
CA ASP A 294 9.62 -20.36 -3.49
C ASP A 294 8.93 -21.03 -2.28
N PRO A 295 7.69 -20.63 -1.93
CA PRO A 295 7.05 -21.02 -0.67
C PRO A 295 6.73 -22.51 -0.55
N TYR A 296 6.87 -23.02 0.66
CA TYR A 296 6.32 -24.29 1.12
C TYR A 296 5.91 -24.22 2.60
N VAL A 297 4.99 -25.09 3.00
CA VAL A 297 4.42 -25.10 4.36
C VAL A 297 4.82 -26.38 5.09
N LYS A 298 5.11 -26.27 6.39
CA LYS A 298 5.29 -27.39 7.31
C LYS A 298 4.24 -27.33 8.42
N THR A 299 3.70 -28.48 8.79
CA THR A 299 2.76 -28.61 9.92
C THR A 299 3.32 -29.56 10.96
N TYR A 300 3.08 -29.27 12.24
CA TYR A 300 3.47 -30.08 13.40
C TYR A 300 2.36 -30.07 14.46
N LEU A 301 2.14 -31.21 15.12
CA LEU A 301 1.34 -31.27 16.34
C LEU A 301 2.26 -31.35 17.56
N LYS A 302 2.40 -30.22 18.27
CA LYS A 302 3.25 -30.10 19.47
C LYS A 302 2.44 -30.36 20.75
N PRO A 303 3.01 -30.98 21.80
CA PRO A 303 4.35 -31.58 21.82
C PRO A 303 4.45 -32.82 20.92
N ASP A 304 5.49 -32.87 20.10
CA ASP A 304 5.79 -33.97 19.17
C ASP A 304 6.87 -34.87 19.76
N VAL A 305 6.51 -35.60 20.82
CA VAL A 305 7.44 -36.46 21.57
C VAL A 305 8.10 -37.51 20.68
N GLN A 306 7.38 -38.00 19.67
CA GLN A 306 7.85 -39.05 18.77
C GLN A 306 8.54 -38.52 17.51
N LYS A 307 8.56 -37.19 17.28
CA LYS A 307 9.09 -36.53 16.07
C LYS A 307 8.48 -37.06 14.77
N LYS A 308 7.20 -37.41 14.79
CA LYS A 308 6.47 -38.02 13.66
C LYS A 308 5.34 -37.13 13.13
N SER A 309 5.08 -35.98 13.76
CA SER A 309 3.96 -35.10 13.37
C SER A 309 4.27 -34.16 12.20
N LYS A 310 5.49 -34.23 11.64
CA LYS A 310 5.90 -33.33 10.58
C LYS A 310 5.24 -33.74 9.26
N HIS A 311 4.45 -32.84 8.70
CA HIS A 311 4.10 -32.86 7.27
C HIS A 311 4.70 -31.65 6.56
N LYS A 312 4.81 -31.74 5.23
CA LYS A 312 5.34 -30.68 4.37
C LYS A 312 4.64 -30.72 3.03
N THR A 313 4.28 -29.55 2.51
CA THR A 313 3.74 -29.37 1.15
C THR A 313 4.82 -29.44 0.07
N ALA A 314 4.38 -29.52 -1.18
CA ALA A 314 5.21 -29.19 -2.32
C ALA A 314 5.73 -27.74 -2.24
N VAL A 315 6.85 -27.49 -2.93
CA VAL A 315 7.42 -26.15 -3.12
C VAL A 315 6.84 -25.57 -4.39
N ILE A 316 6.24 -24.38 -4.31
CA ILE A 316 5.72 -23.66 -5.47
C ILE A 316 6.67 -22.51 -5.75
N LYS A 317 7.25 -22.46 -6.95
CA LYS A 317 8.33 -21.52 -7.25
C LYS A 317 7.83 -20.14 -7.65
N LYS A 318 8.60 -19.11 -7.31
CA LYS A 318 8.52 -17.74 -7.78
C LYS A 318 7.11 -17.15 -7.67
N THR A 319 6.52 -17.23 -6.48
CA THR A 319 5.18 -16.72 -6.22
C THR A 319 5.05 -16.19 -4.80
N LEU A 320 4.23 -15.14 -4.64
CA LEU A 320 3.83 -14.62 -3.33
C LEU A 320 2.38 -15.00 -2.98
N ASN A 321 1.71 -15.74 -3.88
CA ASN A 321 0.32 -16.19 -3.73
C ASN A 321 0.20 -17.69 -4.13
N PRO A 322 0.92 -18.61 -3.46
CA PRO A 322 0.89 -20.03 -3.78
C PRO A 322 -0.46 -20.67 -3.44
N GLU A 323 -0.92 -21.60 -4.28
CA GLU A 323 -2.06 -22.49 -4.00
C GLU A 323 -1.57 -23.93 -3.86
N PHE A 324 -1.63 -24.47 -2.65
CA PHE A 324 -1.15 -25.81 -2.34
C PHE A 324 -2.27 -26.84 -2.49
N ASN A 325 -3.44 -26.57 -1.89
CA ASN A 325 -4.60 -27.47 -1.84
C ASN A 325 -4.23 -28.89 -1.35
N GLU A 326 -3.33 -28.99 -0.37
CA GLU A 326 -2.86 -30.25 0.21
C GLU A 326 -3.49 -30.50 1.58
N GLU A 327 -3.81 -31.74 1.91
CA GLU A 327 -4.41 -32.13 3.19
C GLU A 327 -3.54 -33.16 3.92
N PHE A 328 -3.28 -32.92 5.21
CA PHE A 328 -2.50 -33.79 6.07
C PHE A 328 -3.37 -34.39 7.16
N PHE A 329 -3.16 -35.68 7.44
CA PHE A 329 -3.92 -36.43 8.43
C PHE A 329 -3.08 -36.73 9.66
N TYR A 330 -3.64 -36.45 10.83
CA TYR A 330 -3.11 -36.78 12.14
C TYR A 330 -4.04 -37.75 12.84
N GLU A 331 -3.54 -38.97 13.08
CA GLU A 331 -4.24 -39.94 13.92
C GLU A 331 -4.13 -39.52 15.39
N ILE A 332 -5.21 -38.94 15.93
CA ILE A 332 -5.24 -38.39 17.28
C ILE A 332 -6.66 -38.40 17.85
N SER A 333 -6.78 -38.73 19.15
CA SER A 333 -8.06 -38.65 19.87
C SER A 333 -8.40 -37.21 20.22
N LEU A 334 -9.70 -36.91 20.41
CA LEU A 334 -10.12 -35.56 20.82
C LEU A 334 -9.51 -35.13 22.16
N SER A 335 -9.46 -36.05 23.14
CA SER A 335 -8.88 -35.79 24.46
C SER A 335 -7.40 -35.42 24.40
N GLU A 336 -6.66 -36.03 23.47
CA GLU A 336 -5.25 -35.66 23.26
C GLU A 336 -5.14 -34.36 22.46
N LEU A 337 -5.96 -34.20 21.41
CA LEU A 337 -5.94 -33.03 20.52
C LEU A 337 -6.13 -31.71 21.28
N VAL A 338 -7.03 -31.66 22.27
CA VAL A 338 -7.25 -30.47 23.12
C VAL A 338 -5.98 -30.02 23.84
N ARG A 339 -5.02 -30.93 24.07
CA ARG A 339 -3.73 -30.66 24.73
C ARG A 339 -2.59 -30.40 23.75
N LYS A 340 -2.86 -30.41 22.44
CA LYS A 340 -1.87 -30.12 21.40
C LYS A 340 -1.94 -28.66 20.96
N THR A 341 -0.85 -28.24 20.35
CA THR A 341 -0.73 -27.03 19.55
C THR A 341 -0.39 -27.43 18.13
N LEU A 342 -1.24 -27.07 17.18
CA LEU A 342 -0.94 -27.17 15.76
C LEU A 342 -0.06 -25.98 15.37
N GLU A 343 1.20 -26.25 15.05
CA GLU A 343 2.13 -25.27 14.52
C GLU A 343 2.18 -25.40 12.99
N VAL A 344 1.95 -24.30 12.30
CA VAL A 344 2.03 -24.21 10.84
C VAL A 344 3.01 -23.12 10.45
N THR A 345 4.03 -23.47 9.67
CA THR A 345 5.11 -22.55 9.28
C THR A 345 5.28 -22.51 7.78
N VAL A 346 5.44 -21.32 7.23
CA VAL A 346 5.69 -21.03 5.82
C VAL A 346 7.16 -20.63 5.66
N TRP A 347 7.80 -21.22 4.67
CA TRP A 347 9.23 -21.10 4.41
C TRP A 347 9.47 -20.81 2.94
N ASP A 348 10.53 -20.07 2.65
CA ASP A 348 11.12 -19.97 1.32
C ASP A 348 12.10 -21.12 1.09
N TYR A 349 12.13 -21.70 -0.10
CA TYR A 349 13.08 -22.74 -0.46
C TYR A 349 14.25 -22.15 -1.24
N ASP A 350 15.45 -22.25 -0.67
CA ASP A 350 16.67 -21.75 -1.29
C ASP A 350 17.54 -22.89 -1.82
N LEU A 351 17.83 -22.85 -3.12
CA LEU A 351 18.74 -23.83 -3.71
C LEU A 351 20.17 -23.58 -3.23
N GLY A 352 20.70 -24.50 -2.40
CA GLY A 352 22.10 -24.46 -1.96
C GLY A 352 22.36 -23.54 -0.76
N ARG A 353 21.31 -23.06 -0.08
CA ARG A 353 21.40 -22.29 1.18
C ARG A 353 20.40 -22.84 2.21
N SER A 354 20.43 -22.29 3.42
CA SER A 354 19.38 -22.52 4.39
C SER A 354 18.10 -21.83 3.94
N ASN A 355 16.99 -22.54 3.99
CA ASN A 355 15.66 -22.04 3.70
C ASN A 355 15.26 -20.89 4.64
N ASP A 356 14.78 -19.79 4.08
CA ASP A 356 14.34 -18.63 4.86
C ASP A 356 12.95 -18.83 5.50
N PHE A 357 12.81 -18.38 6.74
CA PHE A 357 11.53 -18.38 7.43
C PHE A 357 10.69 -17.17 6.99
N ILE A 358 9.52 -17.42 6.39
CA ILE A 358 8.58 -16.36 6.00
C ILE A 358 7.70 -16.02 7.19
N GLY A 359 7.06 -17.01 7.81
CA GLY A 359 6.25 -16.79 8.99
C GLY A 359 5.46 -18.01 9.43
N GLY A 360 4.71 -17.91 10.52
CA GLY A 360 3.93 -19.04 11.01
C GLY A 360 2.79 -18.66 11.95
N VAL A 361 1.97 -19.65 12.25
CA VAL A 361 0.84 -19.55 13.18
C VAL A 361 0.78 -20.79 14.06
N CYS A 362 0.38 -20.58 15.32
CA CYS A 362 0.10 -21.64 16.28
C CYS A 362 -1.40 -21.63 16.61
N LEU A 363 -2.03 -22.80 16.57
CA LEU A 363 -3.45 -22.98 16.89
C LEU A 363 -3.56 -23.95 18.06
N SER A 364 -4.12 -23.46 19.17
CA SER A 364 -4.32 -24.21 20.41
C SER A 364 -5.39 -23.54 21.28
N CYS A 365 -5.78 -24.19 22.38
CA CYS A 365 -6.66 -23.59 23.39
C CYS A 365 -6.03 -22.38 24.11
N GLN A 366 -4.72 -22.16 23.97
CA GLN A 366 -3.99 -21.03 24.54
C GLN A 366 -3.79 -19.88 23.54
N SER A 367 -4.16 -20.09 22.27
CA SER A 367 -4.06 -19.07 21.24
C SER A 367 -5.04 -17.92 21.49
N GLN A 368 -4.96 -16.85 20.68
CA GLN A 368 -5.87 -15.71 20.73
C GLN A 368 -6.48 -15.45 19.34
N GLY A 369 -7.51 -14.60 19.29
CA GLY A 369 -8.10 -14.13 18.03
C GLY A 369 -8.54 -15.25 17.09
N ASP A 370 -8.20 -15.11 15.81
CA ASP A 370 -8.58 -16.06 14.76
C ASP A 370 -7.99 -17.46 14.93
N ALA A 371 -6.78 -17.59 15.50
CA ALA A 371 -6.17 -18.88 15.78
C ALA A 371 -6.96 -19.68 16.83
N LEU A 372 -7.35 -19.03 17.93
CA LEU A 372 -8.21 -19.64 18.95
C LEU A 372 -9.58 -20.00 18.39
N ARG A 373 -10.23 -19.06 17.70
CA ARG A 373 -11.58 -19.27 17.17
C ARG A 373 -11.58 -20.42 16.15
N HIS A 374 -10.58 -20.50 15.26
CA HIS A 374 -10.44 -21.64 14.34
C HIS A 374 -10.25 -22.98 15.06
N TRP A 375 -9.38 -23.02 16.08
CA TRP A 375 -9.15 -24.23 16.87
C TRP A 375 -10.42 -24.69 17.60
N MET A 376 -11.12 -23.76 18.25
CA MET A 376 -12.35 -24.04 18.99
C MET A 376 -13.49 -24.46 18.07
N ASP A 377 -13.63 -23.83 16.90
CA ASP A 377 -14.63 -24.19 15.90
C ASP A 377 -14.41 -25.63 15.40
N CYS A 378 -13.16 -26.03 15.16
CA CYS A 378 -12.81 -27.40 14.78
C CYS A 378 -13.18 -28.42 15.87
N LEU A 379 -12.83 -28.13 17.14
CA LEU A 379 -13.10 -29.04 18.26
C LEU A 379 -14.59 -29.19 18.57
N ARG A 380 -15.38 -28.12 18.39
CA ARG A 380 -16.82 -28.10 18.68
C ARG A 380 -17.64 -28.71 17.53
N ASN A 381 -17.28 -28.40 16.29
CA ASN A 381 -18.05 -28.79 15.10
C ASN A 381 -17.48 -30.07 14.47
N LYS A 382 -17.50 -31.18 15.23
CA LYS A 382 -16.98 -32.49 14.77
C LYS A 382 -17.67 -32.90 13.47
N GLY A 383 -16.88 -33.40 12.51
CA GLY A 383 -17.40 -33.78 11.19
C GLY A 383 -17.61 -32.63 10.22
N GLN A 384 -17.41 -31.37 10.62
CA GLN A 384 -17.50 -30.21 9.74
C GLN A 384 -16.11 -29.64 9.48
N LYS A 385 -15.84 -29.32 8.21
CA LYS A 385 -14.63 -28.63 7.79
C LYS A 385 -14.81 -27.14 8.08
N VAL A 386 -13.89 -26.57 8.83
CA VAL A 386 -13.84 -25.13 9.13
C VAL A 386 -12.64 -24.54 8.44
N GLU A 387 -12.79 -23.35 7.85
CA GLU A 387 -11.73 -22.69 7.08
C GLU A 387 -11.48 -21.29 7.63
N ARG A 388 -10.20 -20.87 7.63
CA ARG A 388 -9.83 -19.54 8.12
C ARG A 388 -8.48 -19.03 7.63
N TRP A 389 -8.44 -17.73 7.36
CA TRP A 389 -7.24 -16.95 7.14
C TRP A 389 -6.49 -16.64 8.44
N HIS A 390 -5.17 -16.81 8.40
CA HIS A 390 -4.25 -16.44 9.49
C HIS A 390 -3.20 -15.49 8.94
N VAL A 391 -2.92 -14.42 9.68
CA VAL A 391 -1.82 -13.51 9.38
C VAL A 391 -0.50 -14.16 9.81
N LEU A 392 0.51 -14.11 8.94
CA LEU A 392 1.84 -14.62 9.20
C LEU A 392 2.74 -13.52 9.75
N THR A 393 3.45 -13.83 10.83
CA THR A 393 4.45 -12.96 11.46
C THR A 393 5.84 -13.55 11.29
N ASN A 394 6.86 -12.70 11.35
CA ASN A 394 8.29 -13.08 11.29
C ASN A 394 8.77 -13.95 12.47
N GLU A 395 7.94 -14.09 13.51
CA GLU A 395 8.16 -14.99 14.64
C GLU A 395 6.93 -15.88 14.86
N LEU A 396 7.15 -17.09 15.36
CA LEU A 396 6.05 -17.92 15.84
C LEU A 396 5.54 -17.36 17.17
N PRO A 397 4.21 -17.23 17.37
CA PRO A 397 3.68 -16.88 18.68
C PRO A 397 4.21 -17.87 19.72
N GLN A 398 4.97 -17.36 20.70
CA GLN A 398 5.51 -18.19 21.75
C GLN A 398 4.34 -18.89 22.45
N SER A 399 4.39 -20.22 22.55
CA SER A 399 3.54 -20.95 23.48
C SER A 399 3.89 -20.46 24.87
N THR A 400 3.06 -19.60 25.45
CA THR A 400 3.25 -19.13 26.82
C THR A 400 3.24 -20.33 27.77
N GLY A 401 4.41 -20.70 28.26
CA GLY A 401 4.60 -21.44 29.52
C GLY A 401 4.81 -22.95 29.42
N GLN A 402 6.07 -23.37 29.61
CA GLN A 402 6.47 -24.21 30.76
C GLN A 402 7.99 -24.09 30.94
N GLU A 403 8.40 -23.17 31.82
CA GLU A 403 9.53 -23.42 32.72
C GLU A 403 9.12 -24.46 33.77
#